data_AF-A0A3A8QZ78-F1
#
_entry.id   AF-A0A3A8QZ78-F1
#
_cell.length_a   1.000
_cell.length_b   1.000
_cell.length_c   1.000
_cell.angle_alpha   90.00
_cell.angle_beta   90.00
_cell.angle_gamma   90.00
#
_symmetry.space_group_name_H-M   'P 1'
#
loop_
_entity.id
_entity.type
_entity.pdbx_description
1 polymer ?
#
loop_
_entity_poly.entity_id
_entity_poly.type
_entity_poly.pdbx_seq_one_letter_code
_entity_poly.pdbx_strand_id
1 'polypeptide(L)'
;MRVLMLTLLLHAAPLPSGTPPVSPAREAASIAPEPVSPETRARLLRREVAQVALAQVKAPDAAWQPAQRDCAGLIRYAYRTAYRRVAAERLSSPLWQDTRGTPSDFADAETLISRSFVPLGRGVDAREQLRTGDVVAFRQEHDAGPVFHLMLVVRPEDRAHAPARVVYHPGEAGARVRTGILDSLATEAPLEWRPVPANASFLGFFRFKEWMS
;
A
#
# COMPACT_ATOMS: atom_id res chain seq x y z
N MET A 1 31.66 37.09 -86.50
CA MET A 1 32.25 38.42 -86.23
C MET A 1 32.94 38.35 -84.87
N ARG A 2 34.27 38.56 -84.85
CA ARG A 2 35.19 38.76 -83.70
C ARG A 2 35.14 37.73 -82.54
N VAL A 3 36.10 36.80 -82.43
CA VAL A 3 37.53 36.91 -82.06
C VAL A 3 37.76 36.82 -80.54
N LEU A 4 38.78 36.00 -80.23
CA LEU A 4 39.69 35.96 -79.08
C LEU A 4 39.49 34.85 -78.03
N MET A 5 40.32 33.82 -78.23
CA MET A 5 41.08 33.12 -77.19
C MET A 5 41.47 34.02 -76.02
N LEU A 6 41.38 33.48 -74.80
CA LEU A 6 42.50 33.57 -73.87
C LEU A 6 42.49 32.38 -72.91
N THR A 7 43.50 31.53 -73.10
CA THR A 7 43.99 30.51 -72.18
C THR A 7 44.63 31.21 -70.98
N LEU A 8 44.33 30.80 -69.75
CA LEU A 8 45.21 31.10 -68.61
C LEU A 8 45.44 29.83 -67.77
N LEU A 9 46.72 29.60 -67.52
CA LEU A 9 47.30 28.40 -66.93
C LEU A 9 46.97 28.20 -65.45
N LEU A 10 46.98 26.91 -65.07
CA LEU A 10 47.04 26.36 -63.73
C LEU A 10 48.10 27.03 -62.85
N HIS A 11 47.78 27.19 -61.56
CA HIS A 11 48.72 26.94 -60.47
C HIS A 11 48.02 26.04 -59.44
N ALA A 12 48.62 24.87 -59.21
CA ALA A 12 48.19 23.90 -58.21
C ALA A 12 48.67 24.31 -56.82
N ALA A 13 47.85 24.06 -55.80
CA ALA A 13 48.26 24.02 -54.40
C ALA A 13 47.54 22.87 -53.66
N PRO A 14 48.16 22.27 -52.63
CA PRO A 14 47.92 20.88 -52.24
C PRO A 14 46.79 20.68 -51.22
N LEU A 15 46.25 19.46 -51.21
CA LEU A 15 45.25 18.96 -50.27
C LEU A 15 45.76 18.93 -48.82
N PRO A 16 44.93 19.33 -47.84
CA PRO A 16 45.02 18.78 -46.49
C PRO A 16 43.99 17.66 -46.29
N SER A 17 44.49 16.51 -45.86
CA SER A 17 43.74 15.35 -45.39
C SER A 17 42.89 15.69 -44.16
N GLY A 18 41.59 15.92 -44.39
CA GLY A 18 40.60 16.08 -43.33
C GLY A 18 40.23 14.74 -42.70
N THR A 19 40.49 14.62 -41.40
CA THR A 19 40.00 13.58 -40.49
C THR A 19 38.50 13.31 -40.63
N PRO A 20 38.01 12.07 -40.51
CA PRO A 20 36.58 11.80 -40.47
C PRO A 20 35.95 12.40 -39.20
N PRO A 21 34.67 12.82 -39.23
CA PRO A 21 34.00 13.33 -38.05
C PRO A 21 33.79 12.18 -37.05
N VAL A 22 34.37 12.33 -35.86
CA VAL A 22 33.97 11.54 -34.69
C VAL A 22 32.58 12.03 -34.30
N SER A 23 31.55 11.26 -34.67
CA SER A 23 30.22 11.43 -34.10
C SER A 23 30.33 11.29 -32.58
N PRO A 24 29.89 12.28 -31.78
CA PRO A 24 29.64 12.02 -30.38
C PRO A 24 28.40 11.15 -30.34
N ALA A 25 28.59 9.83 -30.33
CA ALA A 25 27.60 8.93 -29.76
C ALA A 25 27.41 9.41 -28.33
N ARG A 26 26.38 10.22 -28.13
CA ARG A 26 25.90 10.62 -26.83
C ARG A 26 25.40 9.32 -26.22
N GLU A 27 26.30 8.65 -25.52
CA GLU A 27 26.01 7.51 -24.67
C GLU A 27 25.00 8.04 -23.66
N ALA A 28 23.72 7.86 -24.02
CA ALA A 28 22.63 8.01 -23.10
C ALA A 28 22.88 6.91 -22.06
N ALA A 29 23.64 7.26 -21.03
CA ALA A 29 23.72 6.49 -19.82
C ALA A 29 22.27 6.23 -19.44
N SER A 30 21.84 4.98 -19.65
CA SER A 30 20.59 4.46 -19.15
C SER A 30 20.71 4.59 -17.64
N ILE A 31 20.17 5.69 -17.09
CA ILE A 31 19.99 5.84 -15.67
C ILE A 31 18.93 4.80 -15.34
N ALA A 32 19.37 3.57 -15.04
CA ALA A 32 18.52 2.57 -14.45
C ALA A 32 17.87 3.24 -13.23
N PRO A 33 16.54 3.17 -13.07
CA PRO A 33 15.89 3.82 -11.95
C PRO A 33 16.51 3.29 -10.65
N GLU A 34 17.02 4.21 -9.83
CA GLU A 34 17.54 3.90 -8.50
C GLU A 34 16.50 3.08 -7.72
N PRO A 35 16.90 1.99 -7.05
CA PRO A 35 15.98 1.18 -6.29
C PRO A 35 15.32 2.02 -5.20
N VAL A 36 13.98 2.04 -5.20
CA VAL A 36 13.19 2.79 -4.20
C VAL A 36 13.57 2.33 -2.79
N SER A 37 13.95 3.27 -1.92
CA SER A 37 14.34 2.93 -0.54
C SER A 37 13.23 2.19 0.21
N PRO A 38 13.56 1.28 1.15
CA PRO A 38 12.55 0.54 1.92
C PRO A 38 11.53 1.44 2.62
N GLU A 39 11.99 2.57 3.17
CA GLU A 39 11.11 3.57 3.80
C GLU A 39 10.14 4.21 2.81
N THR A 40 10.63 4.61 1.63
CA THR A 40 9.79 5.18 0.58
C THR A 40 8.75 4.16 0.10
N ARG A 41 9.17 2.90 -0.07
CA ARG A 41 8.28 1.80 -0.43
C ARG A 41 7.21 1.57 0.63
N ALA A 42 7.57 1.56 1.92
CA ALA A 42 6.62 1.41 3.02
C ALA A 42 5.61 2.56 3.06
N ARG A 43 6.06 3.80 2.83
CA ARG A 43 5.17 4.97 2.73
C ARG A 43 4.18 4.84 1.56
N LEU A 44 4.66 4.44 0.38
CA LEU A 44 3.83 4.20 -0.80
C LEU A 44 2.81 3.08 -0.56
N LEU A 45 3.24 1.96 0.04
CA LEU A 45 2.35 0.84 0.38
C LEU A 45 1.25 1.28 1.34
N ARG A 46 1.58 2.00 2.41
CA ARG A 46 0.59 2.51 3.37
C ARG A 46 -0.40 3.44 2.69
N ARG A 47 0.07 4.34 1.83
CA ARG A 47 -0.79 5.24 1.05
C ARG A 47 -1.75 4.45 0.16
N GLU A 48 -1.25 3.46 -0.60
CA GLU A 48 -2.10 2.64 -1.46
C GLU A 48 -3.10 1.79 -0.67
N VAL A 49 -2.70 1.23 0.48
CA VAL A 49 -3.62 0.50 1.36
C VAL A 49 -4.80 1.39 1.78
N ALA A 50 -4.55 2.64 2.18
CA ALA A 50 -5.61 3.58 2.49
C ALA A 50 -6.50 3.88 1.27
N GLN A 51 -5.91 4.14 0.10
CA GLN A 51 -6.67 4.47 -1.11
C GLN A 51 -7.59 3.31 -1.51
N VAL A 52 -7.08 2.08 -1.50
CA VAL A 52 -7.88 0.89 -1.83
C VAL A 52 -9.01 0.69 -0.83
N ALA A 53 -8.73 0.78 0.47
CA ALA A 53 -9.74 0.61 1.51
C ALA A 53 -10.84 1.68 1.43
N LEU A 54 -10.47 2.96 1.28
CA LEU A 54 -11.42 4.07 1.14
C LEU A 54 -12.25 3.96 -0.14
N ALA A 55 -11.70 3.44 -1.24
CA ALA A 55 -12.47 3.20 -2.46
C ALA A 55 -13.64 2.22 -2.22
N GLN A 56 -13.44 1.20 -1.36
CA GLN A 56 -14.48 0.22 -1.05
C GLN A 56 -15.67 0.80 -0.29
N VAL A 57 -15.48 1.92 0.41
CA VAL A 57 -16.58 2.66 1.06
C VAL A 57 -17.57 3.22 0.02
N LYS A 58 -17.05 3.71 -1.11
CA LYS A 58 -17.88 4.29 -2.17
C LYS A 58 -18.60 3.20 -2.96
N ALA A 59 -17.84 2.24 -3.48
CA ALA A 59 -18.35 1.11 -4.24
C ALA A 59 -17.37 -0.07 -4.11
N PRO A 60 -17.84 -1.27 -3.74
CA PRO A 60 -16.99 -2.45 -3.76
C PRO A 60 -16.45 -2.71 -5.17
N ASP A 61 -15.14 -2.90 -5.27
CA ASP A 61 -14.48 -3.25 -6.52
C ASP A 61 -14.98 -4.61 -7.04
N ALA A 62 -15.18 -4.73 -8.36
CA ALA A 62 -15.59 -5.98 -8.99
C ALA A 62 -14.55 -7.10 -8.81
N ALA A 63 -13.27 -6.75 -8.69
CA ALA A 63 -12.20 -7.69 -8.40
C ALA A 63 -12.22 -8.20 -6.96
N TRP A 64 -12.92 -7.52 -6.04
CA TRP A 64 -13.11 -8.01 -4.67
C TRP A 64 -14.27 -8.99 -4.62
N GLN A 65 -13.94 -10.29 -4.64
CA GLN A 65 -14.88 -11.40 -4.71
C GLN A 65 -15.95 -11.32 -3.61
N PRO A 66 -17.25 -11.49 -3.93
CA PRO A 66 -18.34 -11.40 -2.95
C PRO A 66 -18.17 -12.29 -1.71
N ALA A 67 -17.68 -13.52 -1.88
CA ALA A 67 -17.47 -14.48 -0.79
C ALA A 67 -16.37 -14.06 0.21
N GLN A 68 -15.57 -13.04 -0.12
CA GLN A 68 -14.52 -12.49 0.75
C GLN A 68 -14.86 -11.05 1.18
N ARG A 69 -16.11 -10.61 1.04
CA ARG A 69 -16.55 -9.29 1.51
C ARG A 69 -16.92 -9.39 2.99
N ASP A 70 -15.88 -9.48 3.80
CA ASP A 70 -15.92 -9.51 5.25
C ASP A 70 -14.82 -8.60 5.83
N CYS A 71 -14.72 -8.51 7.15
CA CYS A 71 -13.74 -7.64 7.80
C CYS A 71 -12.28 -8.03 7.46
N ALA A 72 -11.94 -9.32 7.49
CA ALA A 72 -10.61 -9.81 7.16
C ALA A 72 -10.32 -9.73 5.65
N GLY A 73 -11.34 -9.97 4.84
CA GLY A 73 -11.30 -9.85 3.39
C GLY A 73 -11.01 -8.43 2.93
N LEU A 74 -11.53 -7.40 3.63
CA LEU A 74 -11.17 -6.01 3.37
C LEU A 74 -9.67 -5.77 3.59
N ILE A 75 -9.11 -6.26 4.71
CA ILE A 75 -7.67 -6.16 5.00
C ILE A 75 -6.86 -6.86 3.91
N ARG A 76 -7.18 -8.12 3.61
CA ARG A 76 -6.48 -8.90 2.59
C ARG A 76 -6.53 -8.25 1.22
N TYR A 77 -7.70 -7.77 0.81
CA TYR A 77 -7.91 -7.12 -0.47
C TYR A 77 -7.14 -5.81 -0.58
N ALA A 78 -7.21 -4.94 0.44
CA ALA A 78 -6.50 -3.67 0.46
C ALA A 78 -4.98 -3.87 0.37
N TYR A 79 -4.43 -4.78 1.18
CA TYR A 79 -3.01 -5.08 1.19
C TYR A 79 -2.54 -5.74 -0.11
N ARG A 80 -3.18 -6.81 -0.58
CA ARG A 80 -2.77 -7.49 -1.82
C ARG A 80 -2.81 -6.55 -3.02
N THR A 81 -3.81 -5.67 -3.08
CA THR A 81 -3.94 -4.69 -4.16
C THR A 81 -2.85 -3.62 -4.08
N ALA A 82 -2.55 -3.10 -2.89
CA ALA A 82 -1.46 -2.14 -2.69
C ALA A 82 -0.10 -2.74 -3.07
N TYR A 83 0.20 -3.96 -2.63
CA TYR A 83 1.43 -4.65 -3.00
C TYR A 83 1.50 -4.91 -4.50
N ARG A 84 0.40 -5.30 -5.15
CA ARG A 84 0.36 -5.49 -6.62
C ARG A 84 0.72 -4.21 -7.38
N ARG A 85 0.37 -3.04 -6.84
CA ARG A 85 0.62 -1.73 -7.48
C ARG A 85 2.00 -1.17 -7.20
N VAL A 86 2.56 -1.43 -6.01
CA VAL A 86 3.78 -0.75 -5.52
C VAL A 86 5.00 -1.67 -5.50
N ALA A 87 4.80 -2.96 -5.23
CA ALA A 87 5.85 -3.95 -5.02
C ALA A 87 5.38 -5.34 -5.47
N ALA A 88 5.00 -5.46 -6.75
CA ALA A 88 4.40 -6.68 -7.29
C ALA A 88 5.33 -7.89 -7.15
N GLU A 89 6.64 -7.69 -7.21
CA GLU A 89 7.66 -8.72 -7.02
C GLU A 89 7.58 -9.41 -5.66
N ARG A 90 7.13 -8.69 -4.62
CA ARG A 90 6.91 -9.27 -3.29
C ARG A 90 5.80 -10.30 -3.30
N LEU A 91 4.87 -10.26 -4.26
CA LEU A 91 3.78 -11.23 -4.37
C LEU A 91 4.18 -12.53 -5.09
N SER A 92 5.48 -12.76 -5.33
CA SER A 92 6.03 -14.07 -5.72
C SER A 92 5.77 -15.16 -4.67
N SER A 93 5.50 -14.76 -3.42
CA SER A 93 4.93 -15.62 -2.38
C SER A 93 3.73 -14.92 -1.70
N PRO A 94 2.78 -15.67 -1.12
CA PRO A 94 1.64 -15.06 -0.43
C PRO A 94 2.05 -14.14 0.72
N LEU A 95 1.24 -13.10 0.96
CA LEU A 95 1.44 -12.16 2.07
C LEU A 95 1.09 -12.75 3.44
N TRP A 96 0.20 -13.75 3.46
CA TRP A 96 -0.37 -14.28 4.70
C TRP A 96 0.15 -15.68 4.97
N GLN A 97 -0.15 -16.16 6.18
CA GLN A 97 0.06 -17.53 6.57
C GLN A 97 -1.29 -18.15 6.95
N ASP A 98 -1.46 -19.44 6.72
CA ASP A 98 -2.59 -20.22 7.24
C ASP A 98 -2.45 -20.48 8.75
N THR A 99 -3.41 -21.19 9.33
CA THR A 99 -3.41 -21.54 10.76
C THR A 99 -2.19 -22.37 11.18
N ARG A 100 -1.54 -23.08 10.25
CA ARG A 100 -0.32 -23.87 10.46
C ARG A 100 0.97 -23.06 10.24
N GLY A 101 0.87 -21.79 9.85
CA GLY A 101 2.03 -20.95 9.56
C GLY A 101 2.57 -21.09 8.13
N THR A 102 1.86 -21.79 7.24
CA THR A 102 2.27 -22.00 5.85
C THR A 102 1.84 -20.81 4.99
N PRO A 103 2.67 -20.31 4.05
CA PRO A 103 2.25 -19.24 3.15
C PRO A 103 0.91 -19.52 2.46
N SER A 104 -0.02 -18.57 2.52
CA SER A 104 -1.39 -18.71 2.02
C SER A 104 -1.95 -17.39 1.50
N ASP A 105 -2.76 -17.45 0.45
CA ASP A 105 -3.51 -16.30 -0.07
C ASP A 105 -4.73 -15.93 0.79
N PHE A 106 -5.12 -16.82 1.71
CA PHE A 106 -6.26 -16.69 2.59
C PHE A 106 -5.84 -16.78 4.06
N ALA A 107 -6.38 -15.87 4.88
CA ALA A 107 -6.34 -15.90 6.33
C ALA A 107 -7.61 -15.20 6.85
N ASP A 108 -8.30 -15.82 7.81
CA ASP A 108 -9.41 -15.16 8.52
C ASP A 108 -8.88 -14.11 9.50
N ALA A 109 -9.79 -13.42 10.20
CA ALA A 109 -9.43 -12.32 11.10
C ALA A 109 -8.51 -12.77 12.23
N GLU A 110 -8.76 -13.94 12.83
CA GLU A 110 -7.93 -14.51 13.91
C GLU A 110 -6.54 -14.89 13.41
N THR A 111 -6.48 -15.56 12.26
CA THR A 111 -5.22 -15.99 11.64
C THR A 111 -4.38 -14.78 11.22
N LEU A 112 -5.01 -13.72 10.69
CA LEU A 112 -4.31 -12.47 10.37
C LEU A 112 -3.64 -11.88 11.61
N ILE A 113 -4.38 -11.66 12.69
CA ILE A 113 -3.80 -11.01 13.87
C ILE A 113 -2.73 -11.86 14.56
N SER A 114 -2.88 -13.19 14.55
CA SER A 114 -1.95 -14.11 15.22
C SER A 114 -0.68 -14.38 14.40
N ARG A 115 -0.78 -14.41 13.06
CA ARG A 115 0.33 -14.81 12.19
C ARG A 115 0.95 -13.65 11.41
N SER A 116 0.17 -12.65 11.03
CA SER A 116 0.61 -11.62 10.08
C SER A 116 0.82 -10.24 10.71
N PHE A 117 0.23 -10.00 11.88
CA PHE A 117 0.36 -8.74 12.60
C PHE A 117 1.05 -8.91 13.96
N VAL A 118 1.54 -7.79 14.52
CA VAL A 118 2.10 -7.70 15.88
C VAL A 118 1.31 -6.69 16.69
N PRO A 119 1.07 -6.94 17.99
CA PRO A 119 0.36 -5.99 18.84
C PRO A 119 1.22 -4.74 19.09
N LEU A 120 0.59 -3.58 19.02
CA LEU A 120 1.14 -2.29 19.46
C LEU A 120 0.70 -1.94 20.89
N GLY A 121 -0.36 -2.57 21.38
CA GLY A 121 -0.94 -2.34 22.70
C GLY A 121 -2.38 -1.82 22.64
N ARG A 122 -2.93 -1.48 23.81
CA ARG A 122 -4.34 -1.07 23.99
C ARG A 122 -4.50 0.37 24.49
N GLY A 123 -3.42 0.98 24.98
CA GLY A 123 -3.43 2.29 25.64
C GLY A 123 -3.28 3.48 24.69
N VAL A 124 -3.19 4.67 25.28
CA VAL A 124 -3.01 5.95 24.57
C VAL A 124 -1.69 5.95 23.76
N ASP A 125 -0.60 5.46 24.34
CA ASP A 125 0.71 5.39 23.67
C ASP A 125 0.64 4.58 22.36
N ALA A 126 -0.04 3.44 22.39
CA ALA A 126 -0.23 2.60 21.21
C ALA A 126 -1.06 3.33 20.13
N ARG A 127 -2.07 4.10 20.56
CA ARG A 127 -2.93 4.90 19.68
C ARG A 127 -2.17 6.03 19.01
N GLU A 128 -1.28 6.72 19.74
CA GLU A 128 -0.46 7.81 19.19
C GLU A 128 0.53 7.33 18.11
N GLN A 129 1.03 6.11 18.28
CA GLN A 129 1.95 5.42 17.37
C GLN A 129 1.27 4.86 16.12
N LEU A 130 -0.06 4.86 16.04
CA LEU A 130 -0.79 4.33 14.89
C LEU A 130 -0.36 4.99 13.59
N ARG A 131 -0.23 4.19 12.54
CA ARG A 131 0.05 4.57 11.17
C ARG A 131 -1.02 3.97 10.25
N THR A 132 -1.18 4.54 9.06
CA THR A 132 -2.08 3.99 8.04
C THR A 132 -1.77 2.52 7.75
N GLY A 133 -2.81 1.70 7.69
CA GLY A 133 -2.78 0.25 7.48
C GLY A 133 -2.62 -0.56 8.77
N ASP A 134 -2.25 0.05 9.90
CA ASP A 134 -2.42 -0.62 11.18
C ASP A 134 -3.91 -0.96 11.41
N VAL A 135 -4.21 -1.95 12.26
CA VAL A 135 -5.59 -2.42 12.47
C VAL A 135 -6.01 -2.32 13.92
N VAL A 136 -7.29 -2.01 14.13
CA VAL A 136 -8.00 -2.13 15.41
C VAL A 136 -8.65 -3.51 15.43
N ALA A 137 -8.39 -4.31 16.45
CA ALA A 137 -8.92 -5.68 16.54
C ALA A 137 -9.83 -5.87 17.74
N PHE A 138 -10.93 -6.59 17.52
CA PHE A 138 -11.88 -7.01 18.53
C PHE A 138 -12.13 -8.51 18.47
N ARG A 139 -12.52 -9.09 19.61
CA ARG A 139 -13.01 -10.47 19.75
C ARG A 139 -14.29 -10.46 20.58
N GLN A 140 -15.34 -11.02 20.01
CA GLN A 140 -16.63 -11.19 20.66
C GLN A 140 -16.91 -12.65 20.91
N GLU A 141 -17.46 -12.97 22.07
CA GLU A 141 -17.99 -14.31 22.32
C GLU A 141 -19.40 -14.41 21.75
N HIS A 142 -19.65 -15.47 20.98
CA HIS A 142 -20.97 -15.84 20.48
C HIS A 142 -21.20 -17.33 20.77
N ASP A 143 -22.46 -17.78 20.72
CA ASP A 143 -22.80 -19.19 20.98
C ASP A 143 -22.07 -20.16 20.03
N ALA A 144 -21.82 -19.73 18.80
CA ALA A 144 -21.09 -20.50 17.78
C ALA A 144 -19.55 -20.42 17.93
N GLY A 145 -19.05 -19.76 18.97
CA GLY A 145 -17.63 -19.51 19.20
C GLY A 145 -17.23 -18.05 18.97
N PRO A 146 -15.94 -17.73 19.18
CA PRO A 146 -15.48 -16.36 19.11
C PRO A 146 -15.47 -15.80 17.69
N VAL A 147 -15.92 -14.57 17.55
CA VAL A 147 -15.89 -13.82 16.29
C VAL A 147 -14.88 -12.68 16.41
N PHE A 148 -13.92 -12.66 15.49
CA PHE A 148 -12.94 -11.59 15.40
C PHE A 148 -13.38 -10.55 14.39
N HIS A 149 -13.13 -9.27 14.71
CA HIS A 149 -13.47 -8.15 13.85
C HIS A 149 -12.30 -7.19 13.73
N LEU A 150 -11.98 -6.81 12.49
CA LEU A 150 -10.85 -5.93 12.17
C LEU A 150 -11.33 -4.65 11.52
N MET A 151 -10.75 -3.53 11.94
CA MET A 151 -10.94 -2.23 11.32
C MET A 151 -9.59 -1.66 10.87
N LEU A 152 -9.48 -1.25 9.61
CA LEU A 152 -8.25 -0.70 9.05
C LEU A 152 -8.12 0.77 9.42
N VAL A 153 -7.00 1.16 10.03
CA VAL A 153 -6.70 2.56 10.36
C VAL A 153 -6.22 3.29 9.11
N VAL A 154 -6.85 4.43 8.82
CA VAL A 154 -6.43 5.37 7.79
C VAL A 154 -6.13 6.71 8.45
N ARG A 155 -4.88 7.15 8.35
CA ARG A 155 -4.43 8.46 8.79
C ARG A 155 -4.04 9.31 7.58
N PRO A 156 -4.36 10.60 7.56
CA PRO A 156 -3.72 11.51 6.62
C PRO A 156 -2.22 11.57 6.90
N GLU A 157 -1.42 11.84 5.85
CA GLU A 157 0.03 12.03 6.00
C GLU A 157 0.33 13.24 6.90
N ASP A 158 -0.44 14.32 6.76
CA ASP A 158 -0.46 15.43 7.69
C ASP A 158 -1.64 15.31 8.66
N ARG A 159 -1.33 15.15 9.95
CA ARG A 159 -2.31 15.02 11.04
C ARG A 159 -3.13 16.29 11.27
N ALA A 160 -2.65 17.46 10.84
CA ALA A 160 -3.40 18.72 10.96
C ALA A 160 -4.59 18.80 9.98
N HIS A 161 -4.57 18.01 8.90
CA HIS A 161 -5.57 18.11 7.84
C HIS A 161 -6.85 17.32 8.12
N ALA A 162 -6.78 16.20 8.86
CA ALA A 162 -7.96 15.40 9.19
C ALA A 162 -7.72 14.45 10.38
N PRO A 163 -8.77 14.07 11.12
CA PRO A 163 -8.65 13.07 12.16
C PRO A 163 -8.37 11.67 11.57
N ALA A 164 -7.75 10.80 12.38
CA ALA A 164 -7.60 9.39 12.02
C ALA A 164 -8.98 8.73 11.88
N ARG A 165 -9.12 7.90 10.86
CA ARG A 165 -10.34 7.15 10.57
C ARG A 165 -10.08 5.66 10.69
N VAL A 166 -11.15 4.91 10.83
CA VAL A 166 -11.16 3.49 10.52
C VAL A 166 -12.03 3.22 9.30
N VAL A 167 -11.71 2.15 8.59
CA VAL A 167 -12.48 1.60 7.48
C VAL A 167 -12.70 0.11 7.76
N TYR A 168 -13.94 -0.35 7.70
CA TYR A 168 -14.28 -1.71 8.11
C TYR A 168 -15.50 -2.25 7.36
N HIS A 169 -15.54 -3.56 7.18
CA HIS A 169 -16.74 -4.26 6.73
C HIS A 169 -17.48 -4.81 7.96
N PRO A 170 -18.77 -4.54 8.16
CA PRO A 170 -19.47 -4.84 9.40
C PRO A 170 -19.67 -6.35 9.65
N GLY A 171 -19.65 -7.16 8.60
CA GLY A 171 -19.59 -8.63 8.69
C GLY A 171 -20.85 -9.33 8.18
N GLU A 172 -21.96 -8.61 8.02
CA GLU A 172 -23.17 -9.17 7.43
C GLU A 172 -23.02 -9.32 5.91
N ALA A 173 -23.53 -10.42 5.37
CA ALA A 173 -23.50 -10.67 3.93
C ALA A 173 -24.22 -9.55 3.16
N GLY A 174 -23.56 -9.00 2.13
CA GLY A 174 -24.10 -7.91 1.31
C GLY A 174 -24.03 -6.53 1.95
N ALA A 175 -23.50 -6.40 3.18
CA ALA A 175 -23.29 -5.10 3.80
C ALA A 175 -22.25 -4.27 3.03
N ARG A 176 -22.33 -2.94 3.21
CA ARG A 176 -21.36 -2.00 2.65
C ARG A 176 -20.22 -1.76 3.64
N VAL A 177 -19.02 -1.52 3.11
CA VAL A 177 -17.89 -1.03 3.90
C VAL A 177 -18.24 0.34 4.48
N ARG A 178 -17.93 0.52 5.76
CA ARG A 178 -18.19 1.73 6.53
C ARG A 178 -16.87 2.41 6.92
N THR A 179 -16.99 3.67 7.32
CA THR A 179 -15.88 4.44 7.88
C THR A 179 -16.35 5.24 9.08
N GLY A 180 -15.50 5.38 10.09
CA GLY A 180 -15.75 6.18 11.29
C GLY A 180 -14.51 6.95 11.73
N ILE A 181 -14.69 7.98 12.54
CA ILE A 181 -13.58 8.70 13.18
C ILE A 181 -13.10 7.84 14.36
N LEU A 182 -11.79 7.57 14.42
CA LEU A 182 -11.22 6.70 15.44
C LEU A 182 -11.43 7.25 16.85
N ASP A 183 -11.32 8.57 17.03
CA ASP A 183 -11.54 9.27 18.30
C ASP A 183 -12.99 9.17 18.78
N SER A 184 -13.96 9.46 17.91
CA SER A 184 -15.39 9.27 18.23
C SER A 184 -15.73 7.83 18.60
N LEU A 185 -15.09 6.81 17.99
CA LEU A 185 -15.36 5.41 18.34
C LEU A 185 -15.04 5.07 19.80
N ALA A 186 -14.10 5.78 20.43
CA ALA A 186 -13.74 5.51 21.83
C ALA A 186 -14.85 5.90 22.81
N THR A 187 -15.74 6.81 22.41
CA THR A 187 -16.76 7.39 23.29
C THR A 187 -18.18 7.12 22.83
N GLU A 188 -18.42 7.10 21.52
CA GLU A 188 -19.76 7.09 20.91
C GLU A 188 -20.20 5.69 20.45
N ALA A 189 -19.27 4.77 20.21
CA ALA A 189 -19.62 3.40 19.82
C ALA A 189 -20.36 2.66 20.96
N PRO A 190 -21.10 1.58 20.66
CA PRO A 190 -21.49 0.60 21.68
C PRO A 190 -20.27 0.09 22.45
N LEU A 191 -20.44 -0.24 23.74
CA LEU A 191 -19.33 -0.51 24.66
C LEU A 191 -18.37 -1.60 24.15
N GLU A 192 -18.91 -2.66 23.58
CA GLU A 192 -18.21 -3.80 23.01
C GLU A 192 -17.35 -3.44 21.78
N TRP A 193 -17.61 -2.30 21.15
CA TRP A 193 -16.89 -1.80 19.97
C TRP A 193 -16.00 -0.59 20.26
N ARG A 194 -15.87 -0.15 21.53
CA ARG A 194 -14.98 0.95 21.89
C ARG A 194 -13.53 0.48 21.96
N PRO A 195 -12.58 1.09 21.21
CA PRO A 195 -11.17 0.75 21.29
C PRO A 195 -10.51 1.40 22.51
N VAL A 196 -10.93 0.98 23.70
CA VAL A 196 -10.44 1.48 25.00
C VAL A 196 -9.97 0.31 25.87
N PRO A 197 -8.93 0.48 26.71
CA PRO A 197 -8.38 -0.61 27.53
C PRO A 197 -9.40 -1.34 28.42
N ALA A 198 -10.43 -0.63 28.88
CA ALA A 198 -11.47 -1.20 29.73
C ALA A 198 -12.42 -2.17 28.99
N ASN A 199 -12.50 -2.11 27.66
CA ASN A 199 -13.33 -3.01 26.86
C ASN A 199 -12.61 -4.35 26.67
N ALA A 200 -13.09 -5.42 27.29
CA ALA A 200 -12.51 -6.76 27.18
C ALA A 200 -12.55 -7.32 25.75
N SER A 201 -13.52 -6.92 24.93
CA SER A 201 -13.58 -7.31 23.53
C SER A 201 -12.52 -6.62 22.67
N PHE A 202 -11.96 -5.49 23.10
CA PHE A 202 -10.90 -4.81 22.38
C PHE A 202 -9.55 -5.48 22.62
N LEU A 203 -9.02 -6.18 21.60
CA LEU A 203 -7.75 -6.88 21.67
C LEU A 203 -6.54 -5.93 21.61
N GLY A 204 -6.70 -4.80 20.92
CA GLY A 204 -5.65 -3.80 20.77
C GLY A 204 -5.48 -3.29 19.35
N PHE A 205 -4.45 -2.49 19.20
CA PHE A 205 -3.94 -2.04 17.91
C PHE A 205 -2.85 -3.00 17.44
N PHE A 206 -2.79 -3.23 16.13
CA PHE A 206 -1.86 -4.18 15.53
C PHE A 206 -1.22 -3.61 14.26
N ARG A 207 0.05 -3.94 14.03
CA ARG A 207 0.81 -3.53 12.86
C ARG A 207 1.24 -4.74 12.04
N PHE A 208 1.18 -4.60 10.72
CA PHE A 208 1.65 -5.65 9.81
C PHE A 208 3.15 -5.91 10.01
N LYS A 209 3.54 -7.18 10.13
CA LYS A 209 4.91 -7.60 10.50
C LYS A 209 5.98 -7.06 9.56
N GLU A 210 5.72 -7.01 8.26
CA GLU A 210 6.69 -6.51 7.28
C GLU A 210 6.95 -5.00 7.38
N TRP A 211 6.19 -4.27 8.19
CA TRP A 211 6.35 -2.82 8.38
C TRP A 211 6.88 -2.45 9.77
N MET A 212 7.51 -3.41 10.44
CA MET A 212 8.18 -3.23 11.74
C MET A 212 9.67 -2.90 11.62
N SER A 213 10.24 -3.03 10.43
CA SER A 213 11.61 -2.63 10.07
C SER A 213 11.70 -1.14 9.76
#